data_AF-G2ZQ05-F1
#
_entry.id   AF-G2ZQ05-F1
#
_cell.length_a   1.000
_cell.length_b   1.000
_cell.length_c   1.000
_cell.angle_alpha   90.00
_cell.angle_beta   90.00
_cell.angle_gamma   90.00
#
_symmetry.space_group_name_H-M   'P 1'
#
loop_
_entity.id
_entity.type
_entity.pdbx_description
1 polymer ?
#
loop_
_entity_poly.entity_id
_entity_poly.type
_entity_poly.pdbx_seq_one_letter_code
_entity_poly.pdbx_strand_id
1 'polypeptide(L)'
;MADAEFDRQHKIETYKSMISISVEAFKYLALLNGGAAAGMLAGADKLVKILPLCPLRFTLACFVVGLLADGLALFLSYWTQSSLFNESFNRAPTGRHITIVKAAVALCLLSLLAFCIGALVAAMNIHA
;
A
#
# COMPACT_ATOMS: atom_id res chain seq x y z
N MET A 1 4.04 3.89 -40.50
CA MET A 1 2.68 3.62 -39.99
C MET A 1 2.67 2.48 -38.98
N ALA A 2 3.34 1.36 -39.24
CA ALA A 2 3.47 0.26 -38.26
C ALA A 2 4.11 0.70 -36.93
N ASP A 3 5.17 1.51 -36.99
CA ASP A 3 5.89 1.96 -35.78
C ASP A 3 5.03 2.83 -34.85
N ALA A 4 4.20 3.71 -35.41
CA ALA A 4 3.33 4.60 -34.63
C ALA A 4 2.18 3.82 -33.94
N GLU A 5 1.69 2.76 -34.56
CA GLU A 5 0.67 1.89 -33.96
C GLU A 5 1.28 1.03 -32.86
N PHE A 6 2.48 0.49 -33.09
CA PHE A 6 3.24 -0.24 -32.08
C PHE A 6 3.49 0.63 -30.82
N ASP A 7 3.98 1.85 -31.00
CA ASP A 7 4.24 2.79 -29.88
C ASP A 7 2.98 3.09 -29.07
N ARG A 8 1.84 3.29 -29.76
CA ARG A 8 0.56 3.54 -29.11
C ARG A 8 0.11 2.32 -28.31
N GLN A 9 0.19 1.13 -28.90
CA GLN A 9 -0.21 -0.10 -28.26
C GLN A 9 0.68 -0.41 -27.05
N HIS A 10 2.00 -0.21 -27.19
CA HIS A 10 2.94 -0.38 -26.10
C HIS A 10 2.59 0.52 -24.90
N LYS A 11 2.33 1.82 -25.13
CA LYS A 11 1.90 2.75 -24.07
C LYS A 11 0.62 2.30 -23.36
N ILE A 12 -0.36 1.80 -24.11
CA ILE A 12 -1.63 1.32 -23.56
C ILE A 12 -1.41 0.08 -22.70
N GLU A 13 -0.64 -0.89 -23.18
CA GLU A 13 -0.35 -2.12 -22.44
C GLU A 13 0.48 -1.85 -21.18
N THR A 14 1.48 -0.96 -21.25
CA THR A 14 2.23 -0.52 -20.06
C THR A 14 1.30 0.13 -19.03
N TYR A 15 0.38 1.00 -19.46
CA TYR A 15 -0.58 1.63 -18.55
C TYR A 15 -1.49 0.61 -17.85
N LYS A 16 -2.04 -0.36 -18.60
CA LYS A 16 -2.85 -1.44 -18.03
C LYS A 16 -2.05 -2.29 -17.04
N SER A 17 -0.82 -2.64 -17.40
CA SER A 17 0.09 -3.41 -16.53
C SER A 17 0.38 -2.66 -15.23
N MET A 18 0.68 -1.37 -15.28
CA MET A 18 0.91 -0.54 -14.09
C MET A 18 -0.31 -0.52 -13.15
N ILE A 19 -1.52 -0.42 -13.68
CA ILE A 19 -2.74 -0.49 -12.87
C ILE A 19 -2.86 -1.87 -12.21
N SER A 20 -2.64 -2.95 -12.97
CA SER A 20 -2.72 -4.32 -12.45
C SER A 20 -1.76 -4.54 -11.29
N ILE A 21 -0.49 -4.17 -11.49
CA ILE A 21 0.56 -4.28 -10.45
C ILE A 21 0.19 -3.44 -9.23
N SER A 22 -0.36 -2.23 -9.43
CA SER A 22 -0.78 -1.38 -8.31
C SER A 22 -1.91 -2.01 -7.50
N VAL A 23 -2.92 -2.59 -8.16
CA VAL A 23 -4.03 -3.28 -7.49
C VAL A 23 -3.53 -4.50 -6.70
N GLU A 24 -2.59 -5.26 -7.26
CA GLU A 24 -1.95 -6.37 -6.55
C GLU A 24 -1.15 -5.89 -5.34
N ALA A 25 -0.41 -4.79 -5.47
CA ALA A 25 0.34 -4.19 -4.37
C ALA A 25 -0.58 -3.76 -3.22
N PHE A 26 -1.70 -3.07 -3.50
CA PHE A 26 -2.68 -2.70 -2.47
C PHE A 26 -3.26 -3.94 -1.77
N LYS A 27 -3.69 -4.95 -2.52
CA LYS A 27 -4.20 -6.20 -1.94
C LYS A 27 -3.15 -6.88 -1.06
N TYR A 28 -1.91 -6.89 -1.50
CA TYR A 28 -0.79 -7.48 -0.77
C TYR A 28 -0.52 -6.71 0.54
N LEU A 29 -0.44 -5.38 0.50
CA LEU A 29 -0.20 -4.54 1.67
C LEU A 29 -1.36 -4.59 2.68
N ALA A 30 -2.60 -4.59 2.19
CA ALA A 30 -3.78 -4.80 3.02
C ALA A 30 -3.77 -6.18 3.70
N LEU A 31 -3.38 -7.24 2.97
CA LEU A 31 -3.26 -8.59 3.51
C LEU A 31 -2.13 -8.69 4.53
N LEU A 32 -0.96 -8.11 4.25
CA LEU A 32 0.17 -8.12 5.18
C LEU A 32 -0.21 -7.44 6.50
N ASN A 33 -0.67 -6.20 6.44
CA ASN A 33 -0.98 -5.42 7.64
C ASN A 33 -2.27 -5.90 8.31
N GLY A 34 -3.36 -5.97 7.57
CA GLY A 34 -4.66 -6.37 8.10
C GLY A 34 -4.71 -7.84 8.50
N GLY A 35 -4.13 -8.73 7.67
CA GLY A 35 -4.05 -10.15 7.98
C GLY A 35 -3.15 -10.44 9.18
N ALA A 36 -2.01 -9.76 9.32
CA ALA A 36 -1.17 -9.92 10.50
C ALA A 36 -1.86 -9.40 11.77
N ALA A 37 -2.50 -8.22 11.72
CA ALA A 37 -3.27 -7.70 12.84
C ALA A 37 -4.42 -8.65 13.24
N ALA A 38 -5.20 -9.13 12.27
CA ALA A 38 -6.28 -10.09 12.52
C ALA A 38 -5.75 -11.41 13.10
N GLY A 39 -4.65 -11.94 12.56
CA GLY A 39 -4.01 -13.15 13.08
C GLY A 39 -3.50 -12.99 14.52
N MET A 40 -2.93 -11.83 14.85
CA MET A 40 -2.51 -11.53 16.21
C MET A 40 -3.67 -11.41 17.18
N LEU A 41 -4.78 -10.77 16.77
CA LEU A 41 -5.98 -10.67 17.60
C LEU A 41 -6.62 -12.06 17.80
N ALA A 42 -6.71 -12.87 16.76
CA ALA A 42 -7.23 -14.24 16.86
C ALA A 42 -6.35 -15.13 17.77
N GLY A 43 -5.05 -14.88 17.81
CA GLY A 43 -4.08 -15.60 18.65
C GLY A 43 -3.74 -14.91 19.97
N ALA A 44 -4.45 -13.86 20.38
CA ALA A 44 -4.03 -12.95 21.44
C ALA A 44 -3.72 -13.67 22.77
N ASP A 45 -4.58 -14.60 23.20
CA ASP A 45 -4.40 -15.36 24.46
C ASP A 45 -3.12 -16.19 24.49
N LYS A 46 -2.66 -16.66 23.32
CA LYS A 46 -1.41 -17.41 23.19
C LYS A 46 -0.23 -16.45 23.11
N LEU A 47 -0.36 -15.37 22.35
CA LEU A 47 0.69 -14.38 22.15
C LEU A 47 1.07 -13.64 23.44
N VAL A 48 0.10 -13.31 24.30
CA VAL A 48 0.37 -12.65 25.60
C VAL A 48 1.24 -13.52 26.53
N LYS A 49 1.31 -14.84 26.32
CA LYS A 49 2.15 -15.75 27.11
C LYS A 49 3.61 -15.77 26.68
N ILE A 50 3.87 -15.49 25.40
CA ILE A 50 5.22 -15.58 24.80
C ILE A 50 5.79 -14.21 24.43
N LEU A 51 4.96 -13.17 24.38
CA LEU A 51 5.34 -11.83 23.98
C LEU A 51 4.95 -10.82 25.08
N PRO A 52 5.87 -9.96 25.53
CA PRO A 52 5.52 -8.92 26.48
C PRO A 52 4.44 -7.98 25.91
N LEU A 53 3.57 -7.48 26.78
CA LEU A 53 2.41 -6.67 26.38
C LEU A 53 2.77 -5.39 25.62
N CYS A 54 3.92 -4.78 25.93
CA CYS A 54 4.35 -3.54 25.28
C CYS A 54 4.74 -3.77 23.80
N PRO A 55 5.69 -4.66 23.47
CA PRO A 55 5.96 -5.11 22.09
C PRO A 55 4.71 -5.57 21.35
N LEU A 56 3.81 -6.33 22.01
CA LEU A 56 2.57 -6.80 21.39
C LEU A 56 1.69 -5.64 20.90
N ARG A 57 1.44 -4.66 21.77
CA ARG A 57 0.64 -3.47 21.45
C ARG A 57 1.31 -2.62 20.38
N PHE A 58 2.63 -2.46 20.45
CA PHE A 58 3.40 -1.72 19.46
C PHE A 58 3.30 -2.35 18.07
N THR A 59 3.54 -3.66 17.96
CA THR A 59 3.40 -4.40 16.69
C THR A 59 1.99 -4.27 16.12
N LEU A 60 0.95 -4.44 16.93
CA LEU A 60 -0.44 -4.25 16.50
C LEU A 60 -0.69 -2.82 16.00
N ALA A 61 -0.17 -1.81 16.70
CA ALA A 61 -0.28 -0.42 16.28
C ALA A 61 0.43 -0.17 14.93
N CYS A 62 1.62 -0.74 14.72
CA CYS A 62 2.32 -0.67 13.44
C CYS A 62 1.49 -1.25 12.29
N PHE A 63 0.89 -2.43 12.48
CA PHE A 63 0.04 -3.05 11.45
C PHE A 63 -1.22 -2.23 11.17
N VAL A 64 -1.86 -1.65 12.19
CA VAL A 64 -3.01 -0.76 11.98
C VAL A 64 -2.61 0.50 11.21
N VAL A 65 -1.50 1.14 11.57
CA VAL A 65 -0.97 2.31 10.85
C VAL A 65 -0.64 1.96 9.40
N GLY A 66 -0.01 0.81 9.15
CA GLY A 66 0.28 0.35 7.81
C GLY A 66 -0.97 0.11 6.96
N LEU A 67 -2.00 -0.50 7.56
CA LEU A 67 -3.29 -0.70 6.89
C LEU A 67 -3.98 0.62 6.55
N LEU A 68 -3.96 1.60 7.46
CA LEU A 68 -4.53 2.93 7.21
C LEU A 68 -3.76 3.69 6.12
N ALA A 69 -2.43 3.59 6.11
CA ALA A 69 -1.59 4.18 5.08
C ALA A 69 -1.89 3.58 3.70
N ASP A 70 -2.06 2.26 3.61
CA ASP A 70 -2.44 1.55 2.39
C ASP A 70 -3.83 1.99 1.88
N GLY A 71 -4.81 2.06 2.79
CA GLY A 71 -6.15 2.56 2.46
C GLY A 71 -6.12 3.99 1.92
N LEU A 72 -5.35 4.89 2.56
CA LEU A 72 -5.19 6.26 2.07
C LEU A 72 -4.47 6.32 0.72
N ALA A 73 -3.47 5.47 0.49
CA ALA A 73 -2.78 5.36 -0.79
C ALA A 73 -3.72 4.92 -1.93
N LEU A 74 -4.66 4.02 -1.64
CA LEU A 74 -5.70 3.62 -2.58
C LEU A 74 -6.61 4.79 -2.95
N PHE A 75 -7.06 5.59 -1.97
CA PHE A 75 -7.86 6.79 -2.22
C PHE A 75 -7.10 7.83 -3.06
N LEU A 76 -5.82 8.09 -2.76
CA LEU A 76 -5.00 8.99 -3.56
C LEU A 76 -4.75 8.46 -4.98
N SER A 77 -4.71 7.15 -5.17
CA SER A 77 -4.61 6.53 -6.49
C SER A 77 -5.89 6.70 -7.30
N TYR A 78 -7.05 6.60 -6.68
CA TYR A 78 -8.31 6.99 -7.31
C TYR A 78 -8.31 8.47 -7.71
N TRP A 79 -7.87 9.35 -6.80
CA TRP A 79 -7.78 10.78 -7.08
C TRP A 79 -6.80 11.09 -8.21
N THR A 80 -5.68 10.37 -8.27
CA THR A 80 -4.72 10.43 -9.39
C THR A 80 -5.42 10.17 -10.72
N GLN A 81 -6.19 9.08 -10.81
CA GLN A 81 -6.89 8.73 -12.04
C GLN A 81 -7.92 9.80 -12.42
N SER A 82 -8.62 10.38 -11.44
CA SER A 82 -9.53 11.51 -11.67
C SER A 82 -8.80 12.76 -12.18
N SER A 83 -7.62 13.08 -11.61
CA SER A 83 -6.78 14.19 -12.08
C SER A 83 -6.30 13.94 -13.51
N LEU A 84 -5.79 12.75 -13.80
CA LEU A 84 -5.30 12.36 -15.12
C LEU A 84 -6.43 12.39 -16.16
N PHE A 85 -7.62 11.94 -15.79
CA PHE A 85 -8.82 12.05 -16.61
C PHE A 85 -9.11 13.51 -16.94
N ASN A 86 -9.19 14.39 -15.93
CA ASN A 86 -9.45 15.80 -16.17
C ASN A 86 -8.37 16.48 -17.03
N GLU A 87 -7.09 16.11 -16.84
CA GLU A 87 -5.98 16.58 -17.67
C GLU A 87 -6.14 16.13 -19.14
N SER A 88 -6.55 14.89 -19.39
CA SER A 88 -6.78 14.35 -20.75
C SER A 88 -7.90 15.08 -21.51
N PHE A 89 -8.87 15.66 -20.81
CA PHE A 89 -9.94 16.48 -21.38
C PHE A 89 -9.64 17.99 -21.37
N ASN A 90 -8.39 18.39 -21.09
CA ASN A 90 -7.97 19.80 -20.95
C ASN A 90 -8.79 20.58 -19.91
N ARG A 91 -9.32 19.90 -18.87
CA ARG A 91 -10.12 20.51 -17.80
C ARG A 91 -9.29 20.93 -16.58
N ALA A 92 -8.02 20.53 -16.53
CA ALA A 92 -7.11 20.81 -15.42
C ALA A 92 -5.67 21.01 -15.90
N PRO A 93 -4.81 21.70 -15.12
CA PRO A 93 -3.39 21.85 -15.44
C PRO A 93 -2.68 20.51 -15.51
N THR A 94 -1.79 20.35 -16.49
CA THR A 94 -0.99 19.14 -16.67
C THR A 94 -0.02 18.93 -15.51
N GLY A 95 0.15 17.67 -15.08
CA GLY A 95 1.14 17.25 -14.08
C GLY A 95 0.67 17.28 -12.63
N ARG A 96 -0.57 17.72 -12.34
CA ARG A 96 -1.13 17.63 -10.98
C ARG A 96 -1.20 16.19 -10.48
N HIS A 97 -1.54 15.24 -11.37
CA HIS A 97 -1.57 13.82 -11.04
C HIS A 97 -0.23 13.28 -10.52
N ILE A 98 0.93 13.82 -10.96
CA ILE A 98 2.26 13.35 -10.55
C ILE A 98 2.50 13.56 -9.05
N THR A 99 2.08 14.71 -8.52
CA THR A 99 2.26 15.01 -7.08
C THR A 99 1.43 14.05 -6.22
N ILE A 100 0.24 13.71 -6.70
CA ILE A 100 -0.72 12.84 -6.00
C ILE A 100 -0.24 11.38 -6.06
N VAL A 101 0.29 10.94 -7.19
CA VAL A 101 0.96 9.63 -7.31
C VAL A 101 2.13 9.51 -6.36
N LYS A 102 3.01 10.53 -6.28
CA LYS A 102 4.16 10.51 -5.37
C LYS A 102 3.72 10.35 -3.91
N ALA A 103 2.65 11.03 -3.51
CA ALA A 103 2.07 10.88 -2.18
C ALA A 103 1.50 9.47 -1.95
N ALA A 104 0.78 8.90 -2.94
CA ALA A 104 0.27 7.53 -2.85
C ALA A 104 1.42 6.50 -2.71
N VAL A 105 2.48 6.63 -3.52
CA VAL A 105 3.66 5.77 -3.46
C VAL A 105 4.35 5.87 -2.09
N ALA A 106 4.51 7.09 -1.56
CA ALA A 106 5.10 7.30 -0.24
C ALA A 106 4.29 6.59 0.87
N LEU A 107 2.96 6.61 0.78
CA LEU A 107 2.09 5.89 1.73
C LEU A 107 2.17 4.36 1.56
N CYS A 108 2.30 3.84 0.35
CA CYS A 108 2.56 2.41 0.13
C CYS A 108 3.89 1.97 0.77
N LEU A 109 4.95 2.78 0.61
CA LEU A 109 6.24 2.51 1.24
C LEU A 109 6.15 2.59 2.77
N LEU A 110 5.43 3.58 3.30
CA LEU A 110 5.17 3.68 4.74
C LEU A 110 4.40 2.45 5.26
N SER A 111 3.41 1.96 4.52
CA SER A 111 2.65 0.75 4.85
C SER A 111 3.54 -0.48 4.92
N LEU A 112 4.43 -0.66 3.94
CA LEU A 112 5.39 -1.75 3.94
C LEU A 112 6.38 -1.66 5.10
N LEU A 113 6.93 -0.45 5.35
CA LEU A 113 7.86 -0.23 6.47
C LEU A 113 7.20 -0.48 7.82
N ALA A 114 5.94 -0.06 7.99
CA ALA A 114 5.18 -0.30 9.22
C ALA A 114 5.00 -1.81 9.46
N PHE A 115 4.68 -2.59 8.42
CA PHE A 115 4.65 -4.04 8.50
C PHE A 115 6.02 -4.62 8.91
N CYS A 116 7.10 -4.24 8.23
CA CYS A 116 8.44 -4.76 8.53
C CYS A 116 8.87 -4.44 9.97
N ILE A 117 8.64 -3.21 10.43
CA ILE A 117 8.97 -2.77 11.80
C ILE A 117 8.15 -3.56 12.82
N GLY A 118 6.83 -3.65 12.63
CA GLY A 118 5.95 -4.39 13.53
C GLY A 118 6.34 -5.86 13.64
N ALA A 119 6.61 -6.51 12.50
CA ALA A 119 7.03 -7.90 12.44
C ALA A 119 8.39 -8.13 13.10
N LEU A 120 9.37 -7.25 12.86
CA LEU A 120 10.70 -7.34 13.47
C LEU A 120 10.62 -7.19 14.99
N VAL A 121 9.87 -6.21 15.50
CA VAL A 121 9.69 -6.00 16.94
C VAL A 121 9.06 -7.21 17.60
N ALA A 122 8.02 -7.80 16.99
CA ALA A 122 7.44 -9.02 17.52
C ALA A 122 8.48 -10.15 17.53
N ALA A 123 9.16 -10.40 16.41
CA ALA A 123 10.16 -11.47 16.30
C ALA A 123 11.29 -11.36 17.33
N MET A 124 11.81 -10.16 17.59
CA MET A 124 12.90 -9.93 18.54
C MET A 124 12.49 -10.07 20.01
N ASN A 125 11.19 -10.00 20.33
CA ASN A 125 10.69 -10.01 21.70
C ASN A 125 9.97 -11.31 22.08
N ILE A 126 9.96 -12.32 21.21
CA ILE A 126 9.41 -13.64 21.55
C ILE A 126 10.31 -14.30 22.59
N HIS A 127 9.74 -14.61 23.75
CA HIS A 127 10.32 -15.48 24.75
C HIS A 127 9.91 -16.92 24.44
N ALA A 128 10.85 -17.71 23.94
CA ALA A 128 10.70 -19.15 23.79
C ALA A 128 11.01 -19.86 25.12
#